data_AF-A0A965PIP0-F1
#
_entry.id   AF-A0A965PIP0-F1
#
_cell.length_a   1.000
_cell.length_b   1.000
_cell.length_c   1.000
_cell.angle_alpha   90.00
_cell.angle_beta   90.00
_cell.angle_gamma   90.00
#
_symmetry.space_group_name_H-M   'P 1'
#
loop_
_entity.id
_entity.type
_entity.pdbx_description
1 polymer ?
#
loop_
_entity_poly.entity_id
_entity_poly.type
_entity_poly.pdbx_seq_one_letter_code
_entity_poly.pdbx_strand_id
1 'polypeptide(L)'
;MADQRITELTQLSEVDVAATDVLPIVDISASQTKKVTAKDLFEAGATLADSASVDIIKINQSSATKIGTTALADDAVTAAKLANDSSIVYGPTEPSSDNFEGRGYVSSTTKYIKIYDGSVFQQVVTPTAGIDNLAVTNAKIAENAITTAKIDAAGLATAGIGNLAVTGAKIADATITSGKFQAGAVNTAALADDAVTTVKINNNAVTYAKIQDVSTTDKILGRASAGAGDVEEIPCTSAARAFLAEADAAAQRARLGLGSLATQNGTFNGGVISGTSSGVNTGDQTITLTGDVTGTGTSTFAATIAANAVTTAKIADSNVTTAKINAAAVTGAKLAANSS
;
A
#
# COMPACT_ATOMS: atom_id res chain seq x y z
N MET A 1 -53.97 -12.02 -109.37
CA MET A 1 -52.59 -12.39 -109.77
C MET A 1 -52.69 -13.72 -110.50
N ALA A 2 -51.83 -13.99 -111.49
CA ALA A 2 -51.78 -15.33 -112.08
C ALA A 2 -51.41 -16.35 -110.99
N ASP A 3 -51.99 -17.55 -111.03
CA ASP A 3 -51.61 -18.63 -110.13
C ASP A 3 -50.15 -19.00 -110.43
N GLN A 4 -49.25 -18.57 -109.56
CA GLN A 4 -47.83 -18.91 -109.65
C GLN A 4 -47.60 -20.24 -108.93
N ARG A 5 -46.72 -21.08 -109.48
CA ARG A 5 -46.30 -22.30 -108.79
C ARG A 5 -45.50 -21.89 -107.56
N ILE A 6 -45.54 -22.67 -106.47
CA ILE A 6 -44.85 -22.32 -105.22
C ILE A 6 -43.34 -22.05 -105.41
N THR A 7 -42.71 -22.73 -106.38
CA THR A 7 -41.29 -22.57 -106.76
C THR A 7 -40.99 -21.28 -107.52
N GLU A 8 -42.01 -20.57 -107.97
CA GLU A 8 -41.92 -19.30 -108.71
C GLU A 8 -42.21 -18.09 -107.79
N LEU A 9 -42.64 -18.34 -106.55
CA LEU A 9 -42.86 -17.30 -105.55
C LEU A 9 -41.53 -16.77 -105.02
N THR A 10 -41.47 -15.46 -104.79
CA THR A 10 -40.34 -14.84 -104.08
C THR A 10 -40.33 -15.33 -102.64
N GLN A 11 -39.19 -15.83 -102.17
CA GLN A 11 -39.04 -16.27 -100.79
C GLN A 11 -39.30 -15.11 -99.84
N LEU A 12 -40.16 -15.32 -98.84
CA LEU A 12 -40.34 -14.39 -97.74
C LEU A 12 -39.20 -14.59 -96.75
N SER A 13 -38.45 -13.53 -96.47
CA SER A 13 -37.37 -13.58 -95.48
C SER A 13 -37.95 -13.53 -94.06
N GLU A 14 -37.20 -14.00 -93.06
CA GLU A 14 -37.67 -14.03 -91.66
C GLU A 14 -38.12 -12.65 -91.15
N VAL A 15 -37.43 -11.58 -91.54
CA VAL A 15 -37.74 -10.21 -91.10
C VAL A 15 -38.99 -9.64 -91.76
N ASP A 16 -39.44 -10.24 -92.87
CA ASP A 16 -40.59 -9.79 -93.64
C ASP A 16 -41.87 -10.57 -93.30
N VAL A 17 -41.80 -11.56 -92.41
CA VAL A 17 -42.98 -12.31 -91.94
C VAL A 17 -43.82 -11.43 -91.03
N ALA A 18 -45.01 -11.03 -91.50
CA ALA A 18 -45.98 -10.28 -90.73
C ALA A 18 -46.96 -11.21 -89.99
N ALA A 19 -47.52 -10.74 -88.87
CA ALA A 19 -48.48 -11.52 -88.06
C ALA A 19 -49.75 -11.93 -88.82
N THR A 20 -50.09 -11.23 -89.90
CA THR A 20 -51.24 -11.53 -90.77
C THR A 20 -50.90 -12.45 -91.93
N ASP A 21 -49.62 -12.80 -92.11
CA ASP A 21 -49.23 -13.72 -93.17
C ASP A 21 -49.74 -15.12 -92.87
N VAL A 22 -50.23 -15.76 -93.93
CA VAL A 22 -50.84 -17.07 -93.84
C VAL A 22 -50.16 -18.03 -94.79
N LEU A 23 -49.81 -19.20 -94.24
CA LEU A 23 -49.27 -20.31 -95.00
C LEU A 23 -50.43 -21.24 -95.35
N PRO A 24 -50.63 -21.55 -96.65
CA PRO A 24 -51.56 -22.60 -97.04
C PRO A 24 -50.94 -23.94 -96.68
N ILE A 25 -51.67 -24.74 -95.90
CA ILE A 25 -51.31 -26.11 -95.57
C ILE A 25 -52.45 -27.05 -95.96
N VAL A 26 -52.07 -28.22 -96.46
CA VAL A 26 -53.04 -29.27 -96.77
C VAL A 26 -53.43 -29.93 -95.45
N ASP A 27 -54.64 -29.64 -94.97
CA ASP A 27 -55.21 -30.33 -93.83
C ASP A 27 -55.73 -31.70 -94.31
N ILE A 28 -54.87 -32.71 -94.16
CA ILE A 28 -55.15 -34.09 -94.59
C ILE A 28 -56.40 -34.64 -93.87
N SER A 29 -56.61 -34.27 -92.60
CA SER A 29 -57.76 -34.75 -91.82
C SER A 29 -59.10 -34.23 -92.35
N ALA A 30 -59.10 -33.03 -92.93
CA ALA A 30 -60.28 -32.40 -93.52
C ALA A 30 -60.31 -32.46 -95.06
N SER A 31 -59.30 -33.10 -95.68
CA SER A 31 -59.10 -33.23 -97.14
C SER A 31 -59.24 -31.90 -97.90
N GLN A 32 -58.81 -30.80 -97.27
CA GLN A 32 -58.92 -29.45 -97.80
C GLN A 32 -57.64 -28.66 -97.49
N THR A 33 -57.29 -27.71 -98.36
CA THR A 33 -56.23 -26.74 -98.05
C THR A 33 -56.80 -25.67 -97.13
N LYS A 34 -56.19 -25.49 -95.95
CA LYS A 34 -56.53 -24.44 -95.00
C LYS A 34 -55.37 -23.47 -94.85
N LYS A 35 -55.68 -22.27 -94.37
CA LYS A 35 -54.68 -21.27 -94.03
C LYS A 35 -54.31 -21.40 -92.55
N VAL A 36 -53.02 -21.29 -92.21
CA VAL A 36 -52.52 -21.20 -90.83
C VAL A 36 -51.52 -20.06 -90.76
N THR A 37 -51.56 -19.29 -89.68
CA THR A 37 -50.59 -18.21 -89.49
C THR A 37 -49.22 -18.79 -89.13
N ALA A 38 -48.14 -18.06 -89.41
CA ALA A 38 -46.80 -18.51 -89.02
C ALA A 38 -46.69 -18.79 -87.50
N LYS A 39 -47.38 -17.99 -86.67
CA LYS A 39 -47.46 -18.15 -85.21
C LYS A 39 -48.12 -19.47 -84.82
N ASP A 40 -49.32 -19.73 -85.33
CA ASP A 40 -50.09 -20.91 -84.95
C ASP A 40 -49.38 -22.20 -85.41
N LEU A 41 -48.69 -22.14 -86.56
CA LEU A 41 -47.89 -23.27 -87.04
C LEU A 41 -46.71 -23.58 -86.12
N PHE A 42 -46.00 -22.55 -85.63
CA PHE A 42 -44.87 -22.72 -84.72
C PHE A 42 -45.30 -23.22 -83.34
N GLU A 43 -46.37 -22.66 -82.76
CA GLU A 43 -46.89 -23.09 -81.44
C GLU A 43 -47.43 -24.52 -81.47
N ALA A 44 -48.16 -24.88 -82.53
CA ALA A 44 -48.59 -26.26 -82.74
C ALA A 44 -47.38 -27.19 -82.92
N GLY A 45 -46.37 -26.76 -83.69
CA GLY A 45 -45.12 -27.49 -83.88
C GLY A 45 -44.36 -27.75 -82.58
N ALA A 46 -44.23 -26.73 -81.71
CA ALA A 46 -43.59 -26.88 -80.40
C ALA A 46 -44.35 -27.83 -79.47
N THR A 47 -45.69 -27.86 -79.57
CA THR A 47 -46.53 -28.78 -78.78
C THR A 47 -46.47 -30.22 -79.29
N LEU A 48 -46.35 -30.40 -80.61
CA LEU A 48 -46.31 -31.70 -81.28
C LEU A 48 -44.89 -32.29 -81.37
N ALA A 49 -43.85 -31.48 -81.17
CA ALA A 49 -42.48 -31.94 -81.09
C ALA A 49 -42.32 -32.84 -79.86
N ASP A 50 -41.94 -34.10 -80.07
CA ASP A 50 -41.55 -34.98 -78.97
C ASP A 50 -40.31 -34.37 -78.29
N SER A 51 -40.27 -34.42 -76.96
CA SER A 51 -39.13 -34.04 -76.13
C SER A 51 -37.79 -34.59 -76.63
N ALA A 52 -37.78 -35.76 -77.27
CA ALA A 52 -36.58 -36.36 -77.86
C ALA A 52 -36.09 -35.68 -79.17
N SER A 53 -36.96 -34.94 -79.86
CA SER A 53 -36.66 -34.22 -81.11
C SER A 53 -36.24 -32.77 -80.90
N VAL A 54 -36.44 -32.25 -79.69
CA VAL A 54 -35.90 -30.97 -79.26
C VAL A 54 -34.41 -31.17 -78.99
N ASP A 55 -33.57 -30.79 -79.93
CA ASP A 55 -32.13 -30.84 -79.75
C ASP A 55 -31.74 -29.93 -78.57
N ILE A 56 -31.49 -30.54 -77.42
CA ILE A 56 -31.02 -29.84 -76.22
C ILE A 56 -29.74 -29.10 -76.54
N ILE A 57 -28.93 -29.46 -77.56
CA ILE A 57 -27.73 -28.71 -77.97
C ILE A 57 -28.07 -27.36 -78.65
N LYS A 58 -29.28 -27.20 -79.20
CA LYS A 58 -29.77 -25.89 -79.70
C LYS A 58 -30.48 -25.06 -78.64
N ILE A 59 -30.90 -25.68 -77.53
CA ILE A 59 -31.31 -25.02 -76.28
C ILE A 59 -30.12 -24.84 -75.32
N ASN A 60 -29.02 -25.54 -75.59
CA ASN A 60 -27.73 -25.47 -74.91
C ASN A 60 -27.12 -24.14 -75.29
N GLN A 61 -27.55 -23.11 -74.58
CA GLN A 61 -26.63 -22.07 -74.25
C GLN A 61 -25.50 -22.76 -73.50
N SER A 62 -24.36 -22.92 -74.17
CA SER A 62 -23.06 -23.05 -73.53
C SER A 62 -22.85 -21.79 -72.70
N SER A 63 -23.54 -21.71 -71.58
CA SER A 63 -23.63 -20.50 -70.82
C SER A 63 -22.37 -20.43 -69.97
N ALA A 64 -21.41 -19.62 -70.43
CA ALA A 64 -20.30 -19.15 -69.61
C ALA A 64 -20.78 -18.41 -68.34
N THR A 65 -22.08 -18.09 -68.28
CA THR A 65 -22.79 -17.59 -67.11
C THR A 65 -23.74 -18.67 -66.57
N LYS A 66 -23.54 -19.07 -65.32
CA LYS A 66 -24.39 -20.00 -64.55
C LYS A 66 -25.90 -19.77 -64.81
N ILE A 67 -26.74 -20.81 -64.63
CA ILE A 67 -28.21 -20.68 -64.64
C ILE A 67 -28.59 -19.47 -63.76
N GLY A 68 -28.93 -18.36 -64.40
CA GLY A 68 -29.09 -17.07 -63.74
C GLY A 68 -30.43 -16.95 -63.04
N THR A 69 -30.58 -15.91 -62.22
CA THR A 69 -31.83 -15.59 -61.51
C THR A 69 -33.02 -15.37 -62.45
N THR A 70 -32.78 -15.08 -63.73
CA THR A 70 -33.85 -14.96 -64.75
C THR A 70 -34.35 -16.34 -65.23
N ALA A 71 -33.48 -17.35 -65.22
CA ALA A 71 -33.81 -18.71 -65.67
C ALA A 71 -34.41 -19.56 -64.55
N LEU A 72 -34.09 -19.25 -63.30
CA LEU A 72 -34.77 -19.79 -62.13
C LEU A 72 -35.83 -18.80 -61.69
N ALA A 73 -37.10 -19.09 -61.99
CA ALA A 73 -38.19 -18.31 -61.42
C ALA A 73 -38.10 -18.29 -59.87
N ASP A 74 -38.69 -17.28 -59.25
CA ASP A 74 -38.82 -17.26 -57.78
C ASP A 74 -39.42 -18.59 -57.29
N ASP A 75 -38.83 -19.15 -56.23
CA ASP A 75 -39.16 -20.46 -55.67
C ASP A 75 -39.00 -21.68 -56.61
N ALA A 76 -38.35 -21.52 -57.77
CA ALA A 76 -38.12 -22.64 -58.70
C ALA A 76 -37.27 -23.76 -58.09
N VAL A 77 -36.35 -23.44 -57.17
CA VAL A 77 -35.54 -24.42 -56.42
C VAL A 77 -35.94 -24.38 -54.95
N THR A 78 -36.93 -25.21 -54.61
CA THR A 78 -37.40 -25.39 -53.24
C THR A 78 -36.51 -26.34 -52.46
N ALA A 79 -36.63 -26.36 -51.12
CA ALA A 79 -35.90 -27.31 -50.28
C ALA A 79 -36.12 -28.78 -50.68
N ALA A 80 -37.30 -29.14 -51.23
CA ALA A 80 -37.58 -30.49 -51.72
C ALA A 80 -36.88 -30.84 -53.04
N LYS A 81 -36.46 -29.83 -53.81
CA LYS A 81 -35.69 -29.97 -55.06
C LYS A 81 -34.19 -29.97 -54.81
N LEU A 82 -33.77 -29.65 -53.58
CA LEU A 82 -32.41 -29.81 -53.10
C LEU A 82 -32.31 -31.17 -52.38
N ALA A 83 -31.38 -32.03 -52.80
CA ALA A 83 -31.08 -33.24 -52.04
C ALA A 83 -30.51 -32.88 -50.65
N ASN A 84 -30.59 -33.82 -49.69
CA ASN A 84 -29.76 -33.74 -48.49
C ASN A 84 -28.29 -33.55 -48.93
N ASP A 85 -27.56 -32.69 -48.22
CA ASP A 85 -26.18 -32.34 -48.51
C ASP A 85 -25.93 -31.46 -49.75
N SER A 86 -26.97 -30.86 -50.35
CA SER A 86 -26.81 -29.95 -51.50
C SER A 86 -25.95 -28.71 -51.20
N SER A 87 -25.78 -28.34 -49.93
CA SER A 87 -24.97 -27.18 -49.49
C SER A 87 -23.96 -27.51 -48.41
N ILE A 88 -24.33 -28.37 -47.44
CA ILE A 88 -23.48 -28.78 -46.34
C ILE A 88 -23.64 -30.28 -46.10
N VAL A 89 -22.55 -31.04 -46.21
CA VAL A 89 -22.53 -32.49 -45.93
C VAL A 89 -22.27 -32.72 -44.44
N TYR A 90 -23.07 -33.55 -43.76
CA TYR A 90 -22.77 -33.98 -42.39
C TYR A 90 -22.36 -35.46 -42.35
N GLY A 91 -21.10 -35.76 -42.04
CA GLY A 91 -20.62 -37.15 -42.12
C GLY A 91 -19.24 -37.38 -41.49
N PRO A 92 -18.78 -38.64 -41.41
CA PRO A 92 -17.50 -38.98 -40.79
C PRO A 92 -16.29 -38.76 -41.72
N THR A 93 -16.52 -38.71 -43.03
CA THR A 93 -15.49 -38.57 -44.08
C THR A 93 -15.80 -37.38 -44.97
N GLU A 94 -14.76 -36.66 -45.39
CA GLU A 94 -14.91 -35.54 -46.32
C GLU A 94 -15.38 -36.03 -47.71
N PRO A 95 -16.25 -35.27 -48.39
CA PRO A 95 -16.63 -35.55 -49.77
C PRO A 95 -15.42 -35.58 -50.71
N SER A 96 -15.28 -36.65 -51.49
CA SER A 96 -14.15 -36.87 -52.40
C SER A 96 -14.44 -36.52 -53.87
N SER A 97 -15.70 -36.29 -54.24
CA SER A 97 -16.14 -35.97 -55.60
C SER A 97 -17.19 -34.88 -55.59
N ASP A 98 -17.48 -34.34 -56.78
CA ASP A 98 -18.52 -33.32 -57.00
C ASP A 98 -18.29 -32.05 -56.18
N ASN A 99 -17.01 -31.72 -55.99
CA ASN A 99 -16.60 -30.67 -55.09
C ASN A 99 -16.77 -29.25 -55.71
N PHE A 100 -17.53 -28.32 -55.10
CA PHE A 100 -17.63 -26.92 -55.52
C PHE A 100 -17.12 -25.96 -54.43
N GLU A 101 -16.48 -24.87 -54.84
CA GLU A 101 -15.97 -23.82 -53.94
C GLU A 101 -17.11 -23.22 -53.10
N GLY A 102 -16.92 -23.18 -51.78
CA GLY A 102 -17.91 -22.74 -50.82
C GLY A 102 -18.82 -23.84 -50.26
N ARG A 103 -18.73 -25.09 -50.74
CA ARG A 103 -19.49 -26.18 -50.10
C ARG A 103 -19.04 -26.35 -48.65
N GLY A 104 -20.02 -26.48 -47.75
CA GLY A 104 -19.77 -26.82 -46.35
C GLY A 104 -19.66 -28.33 -46.12
N TYR A 105 -18.89 -28.70 -45.11
CA TYR A 105 -18.85 -30.04 -44.55
C TYR A 105 -18.79 -29.91 -43.03
N VAL A 106 -19.59 -30.68 -42.32
CA VAL A 106 -19.51 -30.80 -40.87
C VAL A 106 -19.12 -32.22 -40.53
N SER A 107 -17.95 -32.36 -39.92
CA SER A 107 -17.50 -33.68 -39.47
C SER A 107 -18.37 -34.17 -38.33
N SER A 108 -19.00 -35.33 -38.47
CA SER A 108 -19.75 -35.97 -37.39
C SER A 108 -18.86 -36.41 -36.23
N THR A 109 -17.54 -36.54 -36.45
CA THR A 109 -16.53 -36.91 -35.45
C THR A 109 -15.99 -35.69 -34.71
N THR A 110 -15.45 -34.68 -35.41
CA THR A 110 -14.80 -33.52 -34.77
C THR A 110 -15.74 -32.33 -34.54
N LYS A 111 -16.95 -32.36 -35.11
CA LYS A 111 -17.94 -31.27 -35.11
C LYS A 111 -17.46 -29.96 -35.74
N TYR A 112 -16.31 -29.97 -36.42
CA TYR A 112 -15.82 -28.80 -37.14
C TYR A 112 -16.59 -28.59 -38.43
N ILE A 113 -16.94 -27.33 -38.68
CA ILE A 113 -17.33 -26.84 -40.01
C ILE A 113 -16.05 -26.70 -40.83
N LYS A 114 -16.04 -27.28 -42.02
CA LYS A 114 -15.03 -27.07 -43.04
C LYS A 114 -15.69 -26.52 -44.30
N ILE A 115 -14.99 -25.68 -45.03
CA ILE A 115 -15.45 -25.12 -46.31
C ILE A 115 -14.47 -25.55 -47.38
N TYR A 116 -14.98 -26.05 -48.50
CA TYR A 116 -14.16 -26.38 -49.65
C TYR A 116 -13.70 -25.09 -50.33
N ASP A 117 -12.39 -24.86 -50.40
CA ASP A 117 -11.79 -23.62 -50.93
C ASP A 117 -11.52 -23.65 -52.45
N GLY A 118 -12.00 -24.69 -53.13
CA GLY A 118 -11.68 -24.97 -54.53
C GLY A 118 -10.67 -26.12 -54.71
N SER A 119 -9.91 -26.46 -53.66
CA SER A 119 -8.93 -27.55 -53.68
C SER A 119 -9.15 -28.58 -52.57
N VAL A 120 -9.29 -28.13 -51.32
CA VAL A 120 -9.42 -28.99 -50.14
C VAL A 120 -10.45 -28.43 -49.16
N PHE A 121 -10.95 -29.28 -48.25
CA PHE A 121 -11.78 -28.82 -47.15
C PHE A 121 -10.92 -28.21 -46.05
N GLN A 122 -10.94 -26.89 -45.97
CA GLN A 122 -10.27 -26.15 -44.92
C GLN A 122 -11.18 -26.07 -43.72
N GLN A 123 -10.67 -26.50 -42.56
CA GLN A 123 -11.37 -26.26 -41.31
C GLN A 123 -11.58 -24.75 -41.14
N VAL A 124 -12.81 -24.36 -40.81
CA VAL A 124 -13.09 -23.02 -40.31
C VAL A 124 -12.50 -22.97 -38.90
N VAL A 125 -11.21 -22.67 -38.84
CA VAL A 125 -10.48 -22.52 -37.59
C VAL A 125 -10.78 -21.12 -37.07
N THR A 126 -11.45 -21.03 -35.93
CA THR A 126 -11.33 -19.82 -35.11
C THR A 126 -9.84 -19.65 -34.79
N PRO A 127 -9.24 -18.47 -35.00
CA PRO A 127 -7.79 -18.24 -35.01
C PRO A 127 -7.04 -18.95 -33.88
N THR A 128 -5.77 -19.27 -34.11
CA THR A 128 -4.92 -20.25 -33.39
C THR A 128 -4.84 -20.13 -31.86
N ALA A 129 -5.40 -19.09 -31.26
CA ALA A 129 -5.53 -18.90 -29.81
C ALA A 129 -6.99 -18.97 -29.30
N GLY A 130 -7.95 -19.44 -30.10
CA GLY A 130 -9.38 -19.50 -29.80
C GLY A 130 -10.08 -18.13 -29.73
N ILE A 131 -9.34 -17.08 -29.39
CA ILE A 131 -9.76 -15.70 -29.28
C ILE A 131 -8.73 -14.84 -30.02
N ASP A 132 -9.22 -14.01 -30.94
CA ASP A 132 -8.40 -13.02 -31.64
C ASP A 132 -7.81 -11.97 -30.68
N ASN A 133 -6.73 -11.31 -31.09
CA ASN A 133 -6.20 -10.18 -30.33
C ASN A 133 -7.30 -9.12 -30.12
N LEU A 134 -7.45 -8.64 -28.88
CA LEU A 134 -8.49 -7.68 -28.47
C LEU A 134 -9.95 -8.17 -28.66
N ALA A 135 -10.19 -9.44 -28.99
CA ALA A 135 -11.54 -9.91 -29.25
C ALA A 135 -12.40 -10.03 -27.99
N VAL A 136 -11.80 -10.06 -26.80
CA VAL A 136 -12.49 -9.94 -25.51
C VAL A 136 -12.45 -8.49 -25.08
N THR A 137 -13.58 -7.80 -25.22
CA THR A 137 -13.79 -6.44 -24.72
C THR A 137 -14.50 -6.48 -23.37
N ASN A 138 -14.51 -5.37 -22.64
CA ASN A 138 -15.21 -5.27 -21.34
C ASN A 138 -16.68 -5.72 -21.43
N ALA A 139 -17.38 -5.39 -22.52
CA ALA A 139 -18.78 -5.77 -22.71
C ALA A 139 -19.01 -7.29 -22.89
N LYS A 140 -17.96 -8.05 -23.25
CA LYS A 140 -18.03 -9.52 -23.39
C LYS A 140 -17.73 -10.24 -22.07
N ILE A 141 -17.26 -9.52 -21.05
CA ILE A 141 -17.02 -10.05 -19.71
C ILE A 141 -18.17 -9.57 -18.83
N ALA A 142 -19.06 -10.50 -18.47
CA ALA A 142 -20.11 -10.18 -17.50
C ALA A 142 -19.50 -9.79 -16.14
N GLU A 143 -20.26 -9.03 -15.36
CA GLU A 143 -19.85 -8.66 -14.02
C GLU A 143 -19.57 -9.92 -13.17
N ASN A 144 -18.45 -9.93 -12.45
CA ASN A 144 -17.95 -11.06 -11.66
C ASN A 144 -17.64 -12.35 -12.44
N ALA A 145 -17.58 -12.31 -13.78
CA ALA A 145 -17.27 -13.51 -14.58
C ALA A 145 -15.84 -14.03 -14.34
N ILE A 146 -14.90 -13.15 -14.00
CA ILE A 146 -13.53 -13.50 -13.63
C ILE A 146 -13.43 -13.55 -12.11
N THR A 147 -13.58 -14.74 -11.56
CA THR A 147 -13.42 -15.01 -10.12
C THR A 147 -12.00 -15.44 -9.80
N THR A 148 -11.67 -15.58 -8.51
CA THR A 148 -10.39 -16.12 -8.06
C THR A 148 -10.12 -17.54 -8.59
N ALA A 149 -11.15 -18.32 -8.93
CA ALA A 149 -10.97 -19.65 -9.54
C ALA A 149 -10.53 -19.58 -11.01
N LYS A 150 -10.68 -18.42 -11.66
CA LYS A 150 -10.27 -18.16 -13.05
C LYS A 150 -8.92 -17.44 -13.14
N ILE A 151 -8.35 -17.07 -12.00
CA ILE A 151 -7.02 -16.49 -11.87
C ILE A 151 -6.16 -17.57 -11.18
N ASP A 152 -5.03 -17.93 -11.76
CA ASP A 152 -4.16 -18.94 -11.15
C ASP A 152 -3.46 -18.40 -9.88
N ALA A 153 -2.66 -19.24 -9.23
CA ALA A 153 -1.93 -18.87 -8.02
C ALA A 153 -0.83 -17.81 -8.25
N ALA A 154 -0.38 -17.61 -9.51
CA ALA A 154 0.55 -16.53 -9.84
C ALA A 154 -0.16 -15.17 -9.89
N GLY A 155 -1.50 -15.16 -9.90
CA GLY A 155 -2.31 -13.95 -9.80
C GLY A 155 -2.25 -13.11 -11.08
N LEU A 156 -2.62 -11.84 -10.95
CA LEU A 156 -2.36 -10.84 -11.99
C LEU A 156 -0.93 -10.33 -11.83
N ALA A 157 -0.20 -10.20 -12.95
CA ALA A 157 1.06 -9.47 -12.97
C ALA A 157 0.86 -8.03 -12.51
N THR A 158 1.91 -7.39 -11.98
CA THR A 158 1.85 -6.02 -11.42
C THR A 158 1.18 -5.01 -12.36
N ALA A 159 1.43 -5.11 -13.67
CA ALA A 159 0.81 -4.22 -14.67
C ALA A 159 -0.72 -4.37 -14.79
N GLY A 160 -1.28 -5.51 -14.35
CA GLY A 160 -2.72 -5.75 -14.27
C GLY A 160 -3.38 -5.20 -13.00
N ILE A 161 -2.60 -4.79 -12.00
CA ILE A 161 -3.11 -4.16 -10.78
C ILE A 161 -2.96 -2.64 -10.94
N GLY A 162 -4.09 -1.96 -11.20
CA GLY A 162 -4.10 -0.50 -11.33
C GLY A 162 -3.66 0.23 -10.07
N ASN A 163 -3.24 1.49 -10.21
CA ASN A 163 -2.93 2.36 -9.07
C ASN A 163 -4.14 2.46 -8.13
N LEU A 164 -3.89 2.36 -6.82
CA LEU A 164 -4.91 2.37 -5.76
C LEU A 164 -5.91 1.19 -5.80
N ALA A 165 -5.71 0.19 -6.68
CA ALA A 165 -6.60 -0.96 -6.77
C ALA A 165 -6.56 -1.82 -5.49
N VAL A 166 -5.43 -1.84 -4.78
CA VAL A 166 -5.30 -2.49 -3.47
C VAL A 166 -5.57 -1.44 -2.39
N THR A 167 -6.78 -1.44 -1.85
CA THR A 167 -7.19 -0.59 -0.72
C THR A 167 -6.95 -1.29 0.61
N GLY A 168 -6.99 -0.55 1.72
CA GLY A 168 -6.83 -1.14 3.07
C GLY A 168 -7.78 -2.32 3.33
N ALA A 169 -9.03 -2.23 2.90
CA ALA A 169 -10.02 -3.32 3.05
C ALA A 169 -9.68 -4.61 2.28
N LYS A 170 -8.83 -4.53 1.25
CA LYS A 170 -8.34 -5.69 0.50
C LYS A 170 -7.10 -6.32 1.13
N ILE A 171 -6.47 -5.66 2.10
CA ILE A 171 -5.33 -6.15 2.85
C ILE A 171 -5.87 -6.66 4.19
N ALA A 172 -5.83 -7.98 4.38
CA ALA A 172 -6.24 -8.55 5.66
C ALA A 172 -5.30 -8.11 6.79
N ASP A 173 -5.85 -7.96 7.99
CA ASP A 173 -5.10 -7.55 9.18
C ASP A 173 -3.88 -8.47 9.43
N ALA A 174 -2.79 -7.88 9.91
CA ALA A 174 -1.53 -8.57 10.24
C ALA A 174 -0.84 -9.33 9.09
N THR A 175 -1.27 -9.18 7.83
CA THR A 175 -0.62 -9.85 6.69
C THR A 175 0.68 -9.18 6.25
N ILE A 176 0.79 -7.86 6.44
CA ILE A 176 2.00 -7.09 6.15
C ILE A 176 2.96 -7.15 7.35
N THR A 177 3.74 -8.23 7.41
CA THR A 177 4.76 -8.47 8.45
C THR A 177 6.08 -7.78 8.13
N SER A 178 7.00 -7.71 9.09
CA SER A 178 8.32 -7.08 8.93
C SER A 178 9.12 -7.62 7.74
N GLY A 179 9.02 -8.91 7.44
CA GLY A 179 9.69 -9.54 6.28
C GLY A 179 9.17 -9.10 4.91
N LYS A 180 8.03 -8.38 4.87
CA LYS A 180 7.48 -7.79 3.64
C LYS A 180 7.99 -6.36 3.39
N PHE A 181 8.69 -5.77 4.35
CA PHE A 181 9.36 -4.49 4.20
C PHE A 181 10.84 -4.72 3.86
N GLN A 182 11.32 -4.05 2.81
CA GLN A 182 12.75 -3.95 2.59
C GLN A 182 13.40 -3.13 3.71
N ALA A 183 14.70 -3.31 3.94
CA ALA A 183 15.43 -2.49 4.91
C ALA A 183 15.28 -0.99 4.57
N GLY A 184 14.86 -0.18 5.54
CA GLY A 184 14.61 1.25 5.36
C GLY A 184 13.28 1.62 4.68
N ALA A 185 12.43 0.66 4.33
CA ALA A 185 11.12 0.94 3.71
C ALA A 185 10.20 1.77 4.63
N VAL A 186 10.30 1.57 5.94
CA VAL A 186 9.64 2.43 6.93
C VAL A 186 10.56 3.60 7.24
N ASN A 187 10.46 4.65 6.42
CA ASN A 187 11.19 5.91 6.60
C ASN A 187 10.34 6.94 7.36
N THR A 188 10.88 8.14 7.55
CA THR A 188 10.17 9.24 8.25
C THR A 188 8.87 9.63 7.57
N ALA A 189 8.77 9.56 6.24
CA ALA A 189 7.52 9.84 5.53
C ALA A 189 6.47 8.72 5.68
N ALA A 190 6.92 7.48 5.97
CA ALA A 190 6.04 6.34 6.20
C ALA A 190 5.48 6.27 7.62
N LEU A 191 6.12 6.95 8.58
CA LEU A 191 5.62 7.11 9.94
C LEU A 191 4.89 8.46 10.05
N ALA A 192 3.58 8.42 10.30
CA ALA A 192 2.85 9.64 10.61
C ALA A 192 3.35 10.28 11.91
N ASP A 193 3.14 11.59 12.05
CA ASP A 193 3.40 12.30 13.31
C ASP A 193 2.65 11.60 14.46
N ASP A 194 3.33 11.47 15.60
CA ASP A 194 2.86 10.76 16.81
C ASP A 194 2.52 9.27 16.61
N ALA A 195 2.86 8.67 15.46
CA ALA A 195 2.57 7.25 15.22
C ALA A 195 3.30 6.33 16.19
N VAL A 196 4.46 6.72 16.71
CA VAL A 196 5.23 5.95 17.70
C VAL A 196 4.89 6.46 19.10
N THR A 197 3.85 5.88 19.71
CA THR A 197 3.42 6.20 21.07
C THR A 197 4.26 5.45 22.12
N THR A 198 4.17 5.86 23.39
CA THR A 198 4.91 5.23 24.49
C THR A 198 4.66 3.73 24.60
N VAL A 199 3.43 3.26 24.40
CA VAL A 199 3.09 1.82 24.44
C VAL A 199 3.75 1.01 23.30
N LYS A 200 4.10 1.66 22.19
CA LYS A 200 4.81 1.02 21.05
C LYS A 200 6.32 0.92 21.29
N ILE A 201 6.84 1.60 22.32
CA ILE A 201 8.23 1.54 22.74
C ILE A 201 8.32 0.68 23.99
N ASN A 202 8.88 -0.52 23.87
CA ASN A 202 9.11 -1.37 25.04
C ASN A 202 10.01 -0.66 26.06
N ASN A 203 9.81 -0.97 27.35
CA ASN A 203 10.71 -0.50 28.41
C ASN A 203 12.17 -0.83 28.05
N ASN A 204 13.07 0.12 28.25
CA ASN A 204 14.49 0.05 27.92
C ASN A 204 14.84 -0.06 26.41
N ALA A 205 13.88 0.08 25.49
CA ALA A 205 14.17 0.02 24.04
C ALA A 205 15.02 1.21 23.56
N VAL A 206 14.88 2.37 24.21
CA VAL A 206 15.71 3.56 23.99
C VAL A 206 16.90 3.49 24.94
N THR A 207 18.04 3.08 24.41
CA THR A 207 19.32 3.01 25.14
C THR A 207 19.98 4.38 25.20
N TYR A 208 21.00 4.56 26.06
CA TYR A 208 21.69 5.87 26.15
C TYR A 208 22.23 6.38 24.81
N ALA A 209 22.75 5.50 23.96
CA ALA A 209 23.19 5.88 22.60
C ALA A 209 22.05 6.37 21.69
N LYS A 210 20.79 6.10 22.05
CA LYS A 210 19.57 6.58 21.38
C LYS A 210 18.93 7.79 22.08
N ILE A 211 19.33 8.11 23.32
CA ILE A 211 18.89 9.29 24.08
C ILE A 211 19.90 10.41 23.83
N GLN A 212 19.61 11.25 22.83
CA GLN A 212 20.24 12.53 22.48
C GLN A 212 21.78 12.57 22.34
N ASP A 213 22.22 13.28 21.29
CA ASP A 213 23.58 13.80 21.20
C ASP A 213 23.74 14.90 22.24
N VAL A 214 24.59 14.69 23.25
CA VAL A 214 24.90 15.73 24.24
C VAL A 214 25.81 16.75 23.56
N SER A 215 25.30 17.95 23.33
CA SER A 215 25.90 18.94 22.42
C SER A 215 27.36 19.30 22.72
N THR A 216 27.77 19.17 23.99
CA THR A 216 29.11 19.47 24.50
C THR A 216 29.41 18.64 25.75
N THR A 217 30.68 18.56 26.15
CA THR A 217 31.05 17.92 27.42
C THR A 217 30.44 18.64 28.62
N ASP A 218 30.32 17.93 29.75
CA ASP A 218 29.89 18.49 31.04
C ASP A 218 28.44 18.98 31.07
N LYS A 219 27.50 18.18 30.54
CA LYS A 219 26.05 18.41 30.67
C LYS A 219 25.40 17.38 31.57
N ILE A 220 24.33 17.80 32.24
CA ILE A 220 23.36 16.91 32.88
C ILE A 220 22.07 16.97 32.06
N LEU A 221 21.56 15.82 31.62
CA LEU A 221 20.22 15.73 31.05
C LEU A 221 19.20 15.78 32.19
N GLY A 222 18.45 16.88 32.25
CA GLY A 222 17.53 17.14 33.34
C GLY A 222 16.61 18.30 33.00
N ARG A 223 16.05 18.98 33.99
CA ARG A 223 15.31 20.23 33.76
C ARG A 223 15.64 21.23 34.87
N ALA A 224 16.04 22.43 34.50
CA ALA A 224 16.29 23.54 35.42
C ALA A 224 15.15 24.56 35.40
N SER A 225 14.39 24.64 34.30
CA SER A 225 13.23 25.53 34.20
C SER A 225 12.05 25.06 35.07
N ALA A 226 11.29 25.99 35.64
CA ALA A 226 10.09 25.68 36.41
C ALA A 226 8.96 25.12 35.52
N GLY A 227 8.02 24.37 36.11
CA GLY A 227 6.87 23.78 35.40
C GLY A 227 7.20 22.44 34.74
N ALA A 228 6.31 21.93 33.88
CA ALA A 228 6.52 20.74 33.05
C ALA A 228 7.09 21.14 31.68
N GLY A 229 7.89 20.27 31.05
CA GLY A 229 8.49 20.53 29.74
C GLY A 229 9.47 19.43 29.33
N ASP A 230 10.12 19.64 28.20
CA ASP A 230 11.12 18.72 27.64
C ASP A 230 12.41 18.71 28.45
N VAL A 231 13.17 17.61 28.33
CA VAL A 231 14.51 17.48 28.91
C VAL A 231 15.44 18.54 28.32
N GLU A 232 16.21 19.16 29.18
CA GLU A 232 17.20 20.21 28.91
C GLU A 232 18.61 19.69 29.14
N GLU A 233 19.57 20.30 28.45
CA GLU A 233 20.99 20.16 28.77
C GLU A 233 21.43 21.21 29.79
N ILE A 234 21.64 20.80 31.03
CA ILE A 234 22.08 21.70 32.10
C ILE A 234 23.61 21.75 32.10
N PRO A 235 24.26 22.91 31.86
CA PRO A 235 25.70 23.06 31.97
C PRO A 235 26.18 22.72 33.39
N CYS A 236 27.16 21.84 33.49
CA CYS A 236 27.73 21.43 34.76
C CYS A 236 29.14 22.02 34.89
N THR A 237 29.33 22.93 35.84
CA THR A 237 30.66 23.47 36.13
C THR A 237 31.60 22.39 36.67
N SER A 238 32.91 22.63 36.63
CA SER A 238 33.88 21.71 37.26
C SER A 238 33.58 21.50 38.74
N ALA A 239 33.15 22.55 39.46
CA ALA A 239 32.74 22.45 40.86
C ALA A 239 31.52 21.53 41.06
N ALA A 240 30.49 21.67 40.22
CA ALA A 240 29.29 20.84 40.30
C ALA A 240 29.60 19.37 40.01
N ARG A 241 30.38 19.08 38.96
CA ARG A 241 30.82 17.70 38.67
C ARG A 241 31.59 17.10 39.82
N ALA A 242 32.49 17.89 40.39
CA ALA A 242 33.37 17.40 41.40
C ALA A 242 32.65 17.20 42.75
N PHE A 243 31.59 17.95 43.02
CA PHE A 243 30.64 17.68 44.11
C PHE A 243 29.81 16.41 43.87
N LEU A 244 29.31 16.20 42.64
CA LEU A 244 28.54 15.01 42.25
C LEU A 244 29.37 13.72 42.24
N ALA A 245 30.68 13.82 42.06
CA ALA A 245 31.60 12.69 42.06
C ALA A 245 31.93 12.15 43.47
N GLU A 246 31.55 12.86 44.53
CA GLU A 246 31.85 12.46 45.90
C GLU A 246 30.95 11.32 46.38
N ALA A 247 31.55 10.34 47.07
CA ALA A 247 30.88 9.10 47.47
C ALA A 247 29.84 9.28 48.60
N ASP A 248 29.98 10.33 49.42
CA ASP A 248 29.11 10.57 50.57
C ASP A 248 29.04 12.06 50.97
N ALA A 249 28.16 12.36 51.91
CA ALA A 249 27.95 13.73 52.40
C ALA A 249 29.17 14.32 53.12
N ALA A 250 30.06 13.50 53.72
CA ALA A 250 31.26 14.01 54.38
C ALA A 250 32.29 14.49 53.35
N ALA A 251 32.50 13.70 52.29
CA ALA A 251 33.33 14.07 51.16
C ALA A 251 32.78 15.32 50.44
N GLN A 252 31.46 15.43 50.25
CA GLN A 252 30.80 16.62 49.74
C GLN A 252 31.05 17.88 50.60
N ARG A 253 30.94 17.78 51.93
CA ARG A 253 31.23 18.90 52.85
C ARG A 253 32.70 19.29 52.85
N ALA A 254 33.60 18.30 52.78
CA ALA A 254 35.03 18.52 52.66
C ALA A 254 35.37 19.26 51.35
N ARG A 255 34.74 18.85 50.24
CA ARG A 255 34.86 19.51 48.94
C ARG A 255 34.44 20.98 48.96
N LEU A 256 33.37 21.30 49.70
CA LEU A 256 32.90 22.67 49.89
C LEU A 256 33.69 23.46 50.95
N GLY A 257 34.68 22.84 51.62
CA GLY A 257 35.48 23.49 52.65
C GLY A 257 34.72 23.78 53.95
N LEU A 258 33.56 23.15 54.16
CA LEU A 258 32.68 23.44 55.29
C LEU A 258 33.18 22.84 56.63
N GLY A 259 34.16 21.93 56.56
CA GLY A 259 34.78 21.29 57.72
C GLY A 259 33.79 20.57 58.64
N SER A 260 34.21 20.35 59.89
CA SER A 260 33.38 19.76 60.96
C SER A 260 32.26 20.69 61.44
N LEU A 261 32.29 21.97 61.05
CA LEU A 261 31.31 22.98 61.44
C LEU A 261 29.92 22.65 60.88
N ALA A 262 29.86 22.18 59.63
CA ALA A 262 28.61 21.80 58.96
C ALA A 262 27.95 20.53 59.50
N THR A 263 28.52 19.89 60.52
CA THR A 263 27.91 18.75 61.24
C THR A 263 27.56 19.06 62.70
N GLN A 264 27.90 20.25 63.20
CA GLN A 264 27.57 20.63 64.58
C GLN A 264 26.10 21.06 64.69
N ASN A 265 25.47 20.71 65.81
CA ASN A 265 24.11 21.13 66.12
C ASN A 265 24.13 22.55 66.72
N GLY A 266 23.88 23.58 65.90
CA GLY A 266 23.83 24.97 66.33
C GLY A 266 23.55 25.94 65.19
N THR A 267 23.05 27.14 65.51
CA THR A 267 22.88 28.22 64.54
C THR A 267 24.14 29.08 64.50
N PHE A 268 24.75 29.20 63.33
CA PHE A 268 25.88 30.07 63.03
C PHE A 268 25.43 31.19 62.11
N ASN A 269 24.94 32.30 62.67
CA ASN A 269 24.50 33.45 61.89
C ASN A 269 25.18 34.72 62.40
N GLY A 270 25.84 35.46 61.51
CA GLY A 270 26.41 36.78 61.84
C GLY A 270 27.43 36.78 62.98
N GLY A 271 28.23 35.71 63.13
CA GLY A 271 29.23 35.59 64.21
C GLY A 271 28.68 35.14 65.57
N VAL A 272 27.37 34.89 65.67
CA VAL A 272 26.75 34.33 66.87
C VAL A 272 26.65 32.82 66.73
N ILE A 273 27.18 32.11 67.72
CA ILE A 273 26.99 30.66 67.91
C ILE A 273 25.88 30.50 68.95
N SER A 274 24.72 30.00 68.55
CA SER A 274 23.66 29.57 69.48
C SER A 274 23.59 28.05 69.50
N GLY A 275 24.04 27.42 70.61
CA GLY A 275 24.12 25.98 70.78
C GLY A 275 25.32 25.52 71.63
N THR A 276 25.49 24.22 71.78
CA THR A 276 26.62 23.62 72.52
C THR A 276 27.83 23.54 71.59
N SER A 277 28.80 24.45 71.72
CA SER A 277 30.10 24.31 71.05
C SER A 277 31.10 23.64 71.99
N SER A 278 31.48 22.39 71.71
CA SER A 278 32.60 21.72 72.38
C SER A 278 33.84 21.81 71.48
N GLY A 279 34.96 22.34 71.98
CA GLY A 279 36.20 22.46 71.21
C GLY A 279 37.34 23.12 71.99
N VAL A 280 38.53 23.16 71.38
CA VAL A 280 39.71 23.88 71.91
C VAL A 280 39.71 25.29 71.31
N ASN A 281 39.77 26.30 72.17
CA ASN A 281 39.81 27.69 71.74
C ASN A 281 41.25 28.17 71.61
N THR A 282 41.68 28.58 70.41
CA THR A 282 43.09 28.91 70.12
C THR A 282 43.28 30.37 69.68
N GLY A 283 42.54 31.31 70.28
CA GLY A 283 42.71 32.75 70.05
C GLY A 283 42.42 33.58 71.31
N ASP A 284 42.72 34.88 71.24
CA ASP A 284 42.42 35.82 72.33
C ASP A 284 40.90 35.96 72.47
N GLN A 285 40.36 35.51 73.60
CA GLN A 285 38.95 35.67 73.92
C GLN A 285 38.75 36.68 75.04
N THR A 286 37.97 37.72 74.78
CA THR A 286 37.39 38.55 75.82
C THR A 286 36.15 37.83 76.37
N ILE A 287 36.34 37.02 77.40
CA ILE A 287 35.23 36.42 78.14
C ILE A 287 34.76 37.44 79.17
N THR A 288 33.61 38.08 78.95
CA THR A 288 32.96 38.95 79.93
C THR A 288 32.07 38.10 80.83
N LEU A 289 32.50 37.84 82.07
CA LEU A 289 31.69 37.13 83.06
C LEU A 289 30.76 38.12 83.76
N THR A 290 29.45 37.93 83.63
CA THR A 290 28.42 38.80 84.25
C THR A 290 27.92 38.27 85.60
N GLY A 291 28.50 37.18 86.13
CA GLY A 291 28.14 36.55 87.41
C GLY A 291 29.26 35.66 87.97
N ASP A 292 28.97 34.95 89.07
CA ASP A 292 29.93 34.08 89.77
C ASP A 292 30.53 33.00 88.86
N VAL A 293 31.83 32.74 89.02
CA VAL A 293 32.52 31.63 88.35
C VAL A 293 32.20 30.32 89.07
N THR A 294 31.04 29.74 88.78
CA THR A 294 30.66 28.42 89.30
C THR A 294 31.01 27.33 88.27
N GLY A 295 32.14 26.66 88.49
CA GLY A 295 32.57 25.55 87.63
C GLY A 295 31.94 24.24 88.09
N THR A 296 30.98 23.70 87.33
CA THR A 296 30.53 22.30 87.46
C THR A 296 30.75 21.57 86.13
N GLY A 297 32.01 21.31 85.80
CA GLY A 297 32.39 20.58 84.59
C GLY A 297 33.27 19.38 84.92
N THR A 298 33.04 18.25 84.26
CA THR A 298 33.79 16.99 84.41
C THR A 298 35.14 16.99 83.70
N SER A 299 35.55 18.11 83.11
CA SER A 299 36.83 18.30 82.41
C SER A 299 37.58 19.43 83.08
N THR A 300 38.83 19.17 83.49
CA THR A 300 39.68 20.06 84.28
C THR A 300 40.05 21.35 83.55
N PHE A 301 39.18 22.34 83.56
CA PHE A 301 39.62 23.73 83.57
C PHE A 301 39.91 24.08 85.02
N ALA A 302 41.17 23.97 85.44
CA ALA A 302 41.57 24.62 86.69
C ALA A 302 41.34 26.12 86.48
N ALA A 303 40.34 26.69 87.14
CA ALA A 303 40.19 28.14 87.24
C ALA A 303 41.33 28.66 88.13
N THR A 304 42.55 28.70 87.60
CA THR A 304 43.71 29.18 88.33
C THR A 304 43.70 30.69 88.31
N ILE A 305 43.47 31.30 89.47
CA ILE A 305 43.77 32.71 89.65
C ILE A 305 45.30 32.82 89.68
N ALA A 306 45.89 33.60 88.78
CA ALA A 306 47.34 33.80 88.77
C ALA A 306 47.83 34.33 90.13
N ALA A 307 49.07 33.98 90.49
CA ALA A 307 49.67 34.47 91.73
C ALA A 307 49.55 36.00 91.83
N ASN A 308 49.15 36.51 92.99
CA ASN A 308 48.91 37.94 93.26
C ASN A 308 47.80 38.61 92.43
N ALA A 309 47.01 37.86 91.64
CA ALA A 309 45.99 38.48 90.81
C ALA A 309 44.79 38.99 91.62
N VAL A 310 44.53 38.47 92.82
CA VAL A 310 43.61 39.10 93.77
C VAL A 310 44.37 40.15 94.58
N THR A 311 44.25 41.41 94.17
CA THR A 311 44.81 42.55 94.91
C THR A 311 43.80 43.06 95.94
N THR A 312 44.24 43.86 96.91
CA THR A 312 43.35 44.49 97.89
C THR A 312 42.25 45.31 97.23
N ALA A 313 42.55 46.04 96.14
CA ALA A 313 41.56 46.80 95.39
C ALA A 313 40.44 45.93 94.76
N LYS A 314 40.67 44.62 94.56
CA LYS A 314 39.66 43.67 94.08
C LYS A 314 38.80 43.09 95.21
N ILE A 315 39.14 43.39 96.47
CA ILE A 315 38.38 43.02 97.66
C ILE A 315 37.80 44.32 98.24
N ALA A 316 36.49 44.54 98.09
CA ALA A 316 35.86 45.72 98.69
C ALA A 316 36.01 45.69 100.22
N ASP A 317 36.07 46.88 100.83
CA ASP A 317 36.17 47.02 102.29
C ASP A 317 35.04 46.26 103.00
N SER A 318 35.36 45.61 104.11
CA SER A 318 34.46 44.72 104.87
C SER A 318 34.03 43.43 104.16
N ASN A 319 34.50 43.12 102.94
CA ASN A 319 34.15 41.85 102.30
C ASN A 319 34.81 40.63 102.96
N VAL A 320 35.93 40.81 103.67
CA VAL A 320 36.53 39.77 104.51
C VAL A 320 36.10 40.00 105.96
N THR A 321 35.00 39.37 106.35
CA THR A 321 34.44 39.47 107.71
C THR A 321 35.02 38.40 108.62
N THR A 322 34.87 38.56 109.95
CA THR A 322 35.29 37.57 110.95
C THR A 322 34.69 36.18 110.67
N ALA A 323 33.46 36.11 110.18
CA ALA A 323 32.80 34.84 109.82
C ALA A 323 33.45 34.13 108.61
N LYS A 324 34.17 34.86 107.75
CA LYS A 324 34.87 34.31 106.57
C LYS A 324 36.31 33.87 106.87
N ILE A 325 36.80 34.17 108.08
CA ILE A 325 38.12 33.79 108.56
C ILE A 325 37.94 32.69 109.61
N ASN A 326 38.56 31.52 109.42
CA ASN A 326 38.51 30.47 110.44
C ASN A 326 39.09 30.97 111.77
N ALA A 327 38.54 30.50 112.89
CA ALA A 327 39.07 30.83 114.22
C ALA A 327 40.59 30.52 114.29
N ALA A 328 41.36 31.46 114.83
CA ALA A 328 42.83 31.41 114.90
C ALA A 328 43.59 31.38 113.55
N ALA A 329 42.93 31.59 112.39
CA ALA A 329 43.62 31.59 111.10
C ALA A 329 44.55 32.79 110.89
N VAL A 330 44.27 33.93 111.52
CA VAL A 330 45.18 35.08 111.60
C VAL A 330 45.98 34.97 112.88
N THR A 331 47.25 34.60 112.77
CA THR A 331 48.17 34.49 113.90
C THR A 331 48.97 35.79 114.05
N GLY A 332 49.58 36.02 115.22
CA GLY A 332 50.43 37.20 115.45
C GLY A 332 51.55 37.35 114.43
N ALA A 333 52.07 36.24 113.88
CA ALA A 333 53.08 36.26 112.81
C ALA A 333 52.54 36.71 111.44
N LYS A 334 51.22 36.69 111.22
CA LYS A 334 50.55 37.13 109.98
C LYS A 334 50.13 38.60 110.03
N LEU A 335 50.23 39.22 111.20
CA LEU A 335 49.95 40.63 111.43
C LEU A 335 51.28 41.39 111.36
N ALA A 336 51.37 42.44 110.53
CA ALA A 336 52.57 43.27 110.46
C ALA A 336 52.81 43.98 111.81
N ALA A 337 54.06 44.31 112.13
CA ALA A 337 54.46 44.92 113.41
C ALA A 337 53.74 46.24 113.78
N ASN A 338 53.00 46.84 112.85
CA ASN A 338 52.23 48.07 113.02
C ASN A 338 50.71 47.84 113.02
N SER A 339 50.26 46.62 113.32
CA SER A 339 48.84 46.33 113.56
C SER A 339 48.51 46.75 115.00
N SER A 340 48.03 47.98 115.14
CA SER A 340 47.52 48.56 116.39
C SER A 340 46.14 48.04 116.74
#